data_AF-T1AIJ1-F1
#
_entry.id   AF-T1AIJ1-F1
#
_cell.length_a   1.000
_cell.length_b   1.000
_cell.length_c   1.000
_cell.angle_alpha   90.00
_cell.angle_beta   90.00
_cell.angle_gamma   90.00
#
_symmetry.space_group_name_H-M   'P 1'
#
loop_
_entity.id
_entity.type
_entity.pdbx_description
1 polymer ?
#
loop_
_entity_poly.entity_id
_entity_poly.type
_entity_poly.pdbx_seq_one_letter_code
_entity_poly.pdbx_strand_id
1 'polypeptide(L)'
;KSLDYFLYDKPAEKKGYSGVLTLTRQKPVSVINETGSRILDSEGRLIALQYQDFWLVNAYFPNSQRDLTRLTYKLQYNAEFERWIASLRKKKPVVTCGDFNVAHEEIDIARPKENE
;
A
#
# COMPACT_ATOMS: atom_id res chain seq x y z
N LYS A 1 -24.83 -16.86 -1.17
CA LYS A 1 -25.05 -15.57 -1.87
C LYS A 1 -23.69 -15.11 -2.40
N SER A 2 -23.51 -14.95 -3.71
CA SER A 2 -22.35 -14.23 -4.25
C SER A 2 -22.48 -12.76 -3.82
N LEU A 3 -21.38 -12.13 -3.44
CA LEU A 3 -21.39 -10.74 -2.97
C LEU A 3 -21.34 -9.72 -4.13
N ASP A 4 -21.28 -10.16 -5.39
CA ASP A 4 -21.19 -9.31 -6.59
C ASP A 4 -20.03 -8.28 -6.54
N TYR A 5 -18.85 -8.75 -6.12
CA TYR A 5 -17.60 -8.00 -6.16
C TYR A 5 -16.60 -8.67 -7.11
N PHE A 6 -15.85 -7.86 -7.83
CA PHE A 6 -14.58 -8.24 -8.44
C PHE A 6 -13.49 -8.28 -7.37
N LEU A 7 -12.61 -9.28 -7.50
CA LEU A 7 -11.52 -9.55 -6.57
C LEU A 7 -10.19 -9.27 -7.28
N TYR A 8 -9.35 -8.47 -6.64
CA TYR A 8 -7.99 -8.20 -7.08
C TYR A 8 -7.03 -8.31 -5.90
N ASP A 9 -6.10 -9.25 -5.95
CA ASP A 9 -5.12 -9.51 -4.91
C ASP A 9 -3.68 -9.40 -5.42
N LYS A 10 -2.79 -9.07 -4.49
CA LYS A 10 -1.34 -9.18 -4.67
C LYS A 10 -0.78 -9.92 -3.45
N PRO A 11 -0.54 -11.23 -3.55
CA PRO A 11 0.13 -11.97 -2.49
C PRO A 11 1.62 -11.61 -2.43
N ALA A 12 2.25 -11.83 -1.27
CA ALA A 12 3.71 -11.79 -1.18
C ALA A 12 4.33 -13.09 -1.70
N GLU A 13 5.60 -13.03 -2.11
CA GLU A 13 6.36 -14.23 -2.49
C GLU A 13 6.51 -15.22 -1.31
N LYS A 14 6.68 -14.70 -0.09
CA LYS A 14 6.78 -15.50 1.13
C LYS A 14 5.39 -15.95 1.61
N LYS A 15 5.20 -17.25 1.77
CA LYS A 15 3.95 -17.83 2.31
C LYS A 15 3.68 -17.36 3.74
N GLY A 16 2.41 -17.07 4.04
CA GLY A 16 1.95 -16.65 5.37
C GLY A 16 2.41 -15.26 5.78
N TYR A 17 2.79 -14.42 4.81
CA TYR A 17 3.37 -13.11 5.06
C TYR A 17 2.75 -12.06 4.14
N SER A 18 2.27 -10.95 4.70
CA SER A 18 1.73 -9.79 3.95
C SER A 18 0.60 -10.20 2.98
N GLY A 19 0.41 -9.41 1.92
CA GLY A 19 -0.63 -9.57 0.91
C GLY A 19 -1.74 -8.55 1.06
N VAL A 20 -2.18 -7.98 -0.07
CA VAL A 20 -3.31 -7.06 -0.12
C VAL A 20 -4.42 -7.58 -1.01
N LEU A 21 -5.65 -7.24 -0.65
CA LEU A 21 -6.86 -7.60 -1.39
C LEU A 21 -7.75 -6.36 -1.55
N THR A 22 -8.25 -6.14 -2.75
CA THR A 22 -9.26 -5.14 -3.06
C THR A 22 -10.51 -5.81 -3.60
N LEU A 23 -11.63 -5.62 -2.91
CA LEU A 23 -12.96 -6.00 -3.39
C LEU A 23 -13.66 -4.76 -3.93
N THR A 24 -14.14 -4.82 -5.17
CA THR A 24 -14.85 -3.69 -5.79
C THR A 24 -16.06 -4.15 -6.60
N ARG A 25 -17.17 -3.42 -6.51
CA ARG A 25 -18.35 -3.69 -7.37
C ARG A 25 -18.15 -3.20 -8.80
N GLN A 26 -17.34 -2.16 -8.98
CA GLN A 26 -17.07 -1.58 -10.29
C GLN A 26 -15.73 -2.08 -10.81
N LYS A 27 -15.77 -2.67 -12.01
CA LYS A 27 -14.57 -3.15 -12.69
C LYS A 27 -13.65 -1.95 -13.00
N PRO A 28 -12.37 -1.99 -12.58
CA PRO A 28 -11.39 -0.98 -12.97
C PRO A 28 -11.07 -1.08 -14.47
N VAL A 29 -10.58 0.02 -15.03
CA VAL A 29 -10.07 0.10 -16.41
C VAL A 29 -8.81 -0.75 -16.56
N SER A 30 -7.93 -0.70 -15.55
CA SER A 30 -6.70 -1.50 -15.51
C SER A 30 -6.27 -1.71 -14.06
N VAL A 31 -5.35 -2.66 -13.86
CA VAL A 31 -4.80 -3.01 -12.55
C VAL A 31 -3.28 -3.07 -12.65
N ILE A 32 -2.59 -2.49 -11.68
CA ILE A 32 -1.14 -2.54 -11.55
C ILE A 32 -0.79 -3.38 -10.33
N ASN A 33 -0.18 -4.54 -10.59
CA ASN A 33 0.35 -5.46 -9.58
C ASN A 33 1.88 -5.41 -9.48
N GLU A 34 2.56 -4.81 -10.46
CA GLU A 34 4.01 -4.61 -10.48
C GLU A 34 4.28 -3.15 -10.81
N THR A 35 4.97 -2.46 -9.91
CA THR A 35 5.37 -1.06 -10.07
C THR A 35 6.62 -0.90 -10.93
N GLY A 36 7.37 -1.99 -11.13
CA GLY A 36 8.71 -1.98 -11.72
C GLY A 36 9.81 -1.70 -10.69
N SER A 37 9.43 -1.53 -9.41
CA SER A 37 10.36 -1.32 -8.30
C SER A 37 10.41 -2.56 -7.43
N ARG A 38 11.58 -3.23 -7.42
CA ARG A 38 11.78 -4.46 -6.64
C ARG A 38 11.42 -4.32 -5.16
N ILE A 39 11.64 -3.14 -4.57
CA ILE A 39 11.31 -2.92 -3.16
C ILE A 39 9.80 -2.86 -2.90
N LEU A 40 9.02 -2.33 -3.85
CA LEU A 40 7.57 -2.23 -3.74
C LEU A 40 6.89 -3.56 -4.09
N ASP A 41 7.48 -4.31 -5.01
CA ASP A 41 6.88 -5.46 -5.66
C ASP A 41 7.10 -6.80 -4.92
N SER A 42 8.19 -6.93 -4.16
CA SER A 42 8.64 -8.20 -3.55
C SER A 42 7.73 -8.74 -2.42
N GLU A 43 7.10 -7.86 -1.64
CA GLU A 43 6.37 -8.26 -0.43
C GLU A 43 4.85 -8.20 -0.57
N GLY A 44 4.34 -8.06 -1.80
CA GLY A 44 2.90 -8.02 -2.09
C GLY A 44 2.14 -6.95 -1.29
N ARG A 45 2.77 -5.77 -1.15
CA ARG A 45 2.33 -4.73 -0.22
C ARG A 45 1.38 -3.72 -0.82
N LEU A 46 1.21 -3.69 -2.13
CA LEU A 46 0.30 -2.74 -2.76
C LEU A 46 -0.34 -3.31 -4.01
N ILE A 47 -1.48 -2.74 -4.36
CA ILE A 47 -2.16 -2.93 -5.64
C ILE A 47 -2.82 -1.61 -6.03
N ALA A 48 -2.76 -1.25 -7.31
CA ALA A 48 -3.43 -0.06 -7.83
C ALA A 48 -4.49 -0.41 -8.88
N LEU A 49 -5.69 0.12 -8.70
CA LEU A 49 -6.81 0.00 -9.61
C LEU A 49 -7.02 1.34 -10.31
N GLN A 50 -6.99 1.33 -11.64
CA GLN A 50 -7.30 2.50 -12.44
C GLN A 50 -8.81 2.61 -12.65
N TYR A 51 -9.38 3.75 -12.33
CA TYR A 51 -10.72 4.13 -12.74
C TYR A 51 -10.68 5.23 -13.81
N GLN A 52 -11.85 5.60 -14.33
CA GLN A 52 -11.95 6.65 -15.33
C GLN A 52 -11.36 7.97 -14.83
N ASP A 53 -11.65 8.34 -13.58
CA ASP A 53 -11.30 9.66 -13.05
C ASP A 53 -10.15 9.64 -12.04
N PHE A 54 -9.82 8.48 -11.46
CA PHE A 54 -8.81 8.39 -10.40
C PHE A 54 -8.10 7.03 -10.38
N TRP A 55 -7.03 6.95 -9.58
CA TRP A 55 -6.40 5.71 -9.14
C TRP A 55 -6.81 5.40 -7.70
N LEU A 56 -7.18 4.16 -7.42
CA LEU A 56 -7.27 3.63 -6.06
C LEU A 56 -6.01 2.81 -5.78
N VAL A 57 -5.25 3.17 -4.75
CA VAL A 57 -4.07 2.43 -4.31
C VAL A 57 -4.35 1.87 -2.92
N ASN A 58 -4.41 0.55 -2.81
CA ASN A 58 -4.49 -0.14 -1.53
C ASN A 58 -3.09 -0.61 -1.15
N ALA A 59 -2.59 -0.15 0.00
CA ALA A 59 -1.21 -0.38 0.42
C ALA A 59 -1.09 -0.79 1.89
N TYR A 60 -0.20 -1.75 2.16
CA TYR A 60 0.20 -2.21 3.49
C TYR A 60 1.70 -2.00 3.68
N PHE A 61 2.05 -0.90 4.31
CA PHE A 61 3.42 -0.46 4.51
C PHE A 61 4.18 -1.39 5.48
N PRO A 62 5.50 -1.53 5.31
CA PRO A 62 6.30 -2.34 6.23
C PRO A 62 6.34 -1.73 7.64
N ASN A 63 6.19 -2.60 8.63
CA ASN A 63 6.44 -2.26 10.03
C ASN A 63 7.97 -2.22 10.29
N SER A 64 8.42 -1.28 11.11
CA SER A 64 9.86 -1.12 11.45
C SER A 64 10.41 -2.20 12.37
N GLN A 65 9.54 -3.06 12.93
CA GLN A 65 9.80 -3.93 14.07
C GLN A 65 10.09 -3.14 15.37
N ARG A 66 9.94 -3.79 16.52
CA ARG A 66 10.17 -3.15 17.84
C ARG A 66 11.62 -2.74 18.04
N ASP A 67 12.56 -3.49 17.46
CA ASP A 67 14.00 -3.25 17.53
C ASP A 67 14.52 -2.38 16.36
N LEU A 68 13.61 -1.80 15.56
CA LEU A 68 13.92 -0.95 14.41
C LEU A 68 14.77 -1.61 13.32
N THR A 69 14.92 -2.94 13.34
CA THR A 69 15.73 -3.69 12.36
C THR A 69 15.27 -3.49 10.91
N ARG A 70 14.02 -3.07 10.70
CA ARG A 70 13.46 -2.81 9.38
C ARG A 70 13.25 -1.34 9.06
N LEU A 71 13.70 -0.43 9.91
CA LEU A 71 13.50 1.00 9.70
C LEU A 71 14.12 1.47 8.37
N THR A 72 15.35 1.05 8.05
CA THR A 72 16.00 1.38 6.77
C THR A 72 15.18 0.91 5.56
N TYR A 73 14.68 -0.33 5.61
CA TYR A 73 13.82 -0.87 4.56
C TYR A 73 12.52 -0.07 4.43
N LYS A 74 11.89 0.30 5.55
CA LYS A 74 10.67 1.13 5.55
C LYS A 74 10.91 2.50 4.93
N LEU A 75 12.01 3.17 5.27
CA LEU A 75 12.34 4.48 4.71
C LEU A 75 12.59 4.41 3.19
N GLN A 76 13.30 3.37 2.73
CA GLN A 76 13.50 3.13 1.30
C GLN A 76 12.17 2.82 0.59
N TYR A 77 11.32 2.00 1.20
CA TYR A 77 9.98 1.69 0.68
C TYR A 77 9.13 2.96 0.55
N ASN A 78 9.11 3.82 1.59
CA ASN A 78 8.37 5.08 1.59
C ASN A 78 8.84 6.01 0.46
N ALA A 79 10.16 6.15 0.28
CA ALA A 79 10.73 7.02 -0.76
C ALA A 79 10.40 6.52 -2.18
N GLU A 80 10.44 5.20 -2.41
CA GLU A 80 10.03 4.63 -3.70
C GLU A 80 8.52 4.73 -3.93
N PHE A 81 7.73 4.50 -2.87
CA PHE A 81 6.27 4.63 -2.94
C PHE A 81 5.87 6.06 -3.31
N GLU A 82 6.47 7.07 -2.67
CA GLU A 82 6.23 8.48 -2.98
C GLU A 82 6.57 8.81 -4.43
N ARG A 83 7.74 8.38 -4.92
CA ARG A 83 8.14 8.55 -6.33
C ARG A 83 7.13 7.92 -7.29
N TRP A 84 6.70 6.70 -6.98
CA TRP A 84 5.76 5.98 -7.82
C TRP A 84 4.37 6.63 -7.83
N ILE A 85 3.84 7.02 -6.66
CA ILE A 85 2.57 7.76 -6.55
C ILE A 85 2.64 9.08 -7.31
N ALA A 86 3.74 9.83 -7.19
CA ALA A 86 3.93 11.06 -7.94
C ALA A 86 3.86 10.82 -9.46
N SER A 87 4.34 9.68 -9.95
CA SER A 87 4.22 9.29 -11.37
C SER A 87 2.77 9.03 -11.80
N LEU A 88 1.95 8.40 -10.94
CA LEU A 88 0.52 8.17 -11.20
C LEU A 88 -0.27 9.48 -11.19
N ARG A 89 0.04 10.36 -10.23
CA ARG A 89 -0.58 11.69 -10.06
C ARG A 89 -0.42 12.61 -11.26
N LYS A 90 0.60 12.40 -12.10
CA LYS A 90 0.76 13.13 -13.38
C LYS A 90 -0.36 12.82 -14.37
N LYS A 91 -1.05 11.68 -14.23
CA LYS A 91 -2.09 11.23 -15.16
C LYS A 91 -3.49 11.45 -14.60
N LYS A 92 -3.72 11.10 -13.34
CA LYS A 92 -5.02 11.20 -12.65
C LYS A 92 -4.82 11.39 -11.14
N PRO A 93 -5.78 11.99 -10.42
CA PRO A 93 -5.82 11.96 -8.96
C PRO A 93 -5.63 10.54 -8.41
N VAL A 94 -5.01 10.46 -7.24
CA VAL A 94 -4.73 9.19 -6.56
C VAL A 94 -5.37 9.21 -5.17
N VAL A 95 -6.16 8.19 -4.88
CA VAL A 95 -6.68 7.89 -3.55
C VAL A 95 -5.89 6.72 -3.02
N THR A 96 -5.14 6.93 -1.94
CA THR A 96 -4.39 5.87 -1.26
C THR A 96 -5.10 5.49 0.02
N CYS A 97 -5.25 4.19 0.27
CA CYS A 97 -5.79 3.63 1.50
C CYS A 97 -4.97 2.44 1.98
N GLY A 98 -5.22 2.02 3.22
CA GLY A 98 -4.62 0.84 3.83
C GLY A 98 -3.89 1.18 5.13
N ASP A 99 -2.91 0.37 5.49
CA ASP A 99 -2.16 0.48 6.74
C ASP A 99 -0.75 1.01 6.47
N PHE A 100 -0.49 2.23 6.94
CA PHE A 100 0.78 2.95 6.75
C PHE A 100 1.81 2.61 7.85
N ASN A 101 1.42 1.88 8.88
CA ASN A 101 2.26 1.56 10.04
C ASN A 101 2.90 2.81 10.68
N VAL A 102 2.19 3.94 10.70
CA VAL A 102 2.69 5.20 11.27
C VAL A 102 1.54 6.00 11.86
N ALA A 103 1.75 6.55 13.04
CA ALA A 103 0.96 7.63 13.61
C ALA A 103 1.67 8.94 13.27
N HIS A 104 0.97 9.93 12.70
CA HIS A 104 1.63 11.13 12.18
C HIS A 104 1.90 12.13 13.29
N GLU A 105 0.91 12.34 14.15
CA GLU A 105 0.96 13.25 15.27
C GLU A 105 0.72 12.53 16.61
N GLU A 106 1.06 13.19 17.72
CA GLU A 106 0.85 12.62 19.06
C GLU A 106 -0.60 12.24 19.32
N ILE A 107 -1.55 13.00 18.75
CA ILE A 107 -2.99 12.75 18.87
C ILE A 107 -3.43 11.45 18.20
N ASP A 108 -2.61 10.88 17.30
CA ASP A 108 -2.89 9.65 16.56
C ASP A 108 -2.49 8.39 17.35
N ILE A 109 -1.87 8.53 18.53
CA ILE A 109 -1.37 7.41 19.33
C ILE A 109 -1.72 7.54 20.82
N ALA A 110 -2.06 6.42 21.46
CA ALA A 110 -2.54 6.43 22.85
C ALA A 110 -1.45 6.84 23.88
N ARG A 111 -0.16 6.68 23.56
CA ARG A 111 0.98 6.90 24.48
C ARG A 111 2.16 7.54 23.74
N PRO A 112 2.06 8.79 23.26
CA PRO A 112 3.06 9.40 22.40
C PRO A 112 4.46 9.40 23.03
N LYS A 113 4.58 9.78 24.31
CA LYS A 113 5.86 9.82 25.05
C LYS A 113 6.59 8.49 25.18
N GLU A 114 5.87 7.37 25.17
CA GLU A 114 6.47 6.03 25.26
C GLU A 114 6.85 5.48 23.86
N ASN A 115 6.43 6.17 22.79
CA ASN A 115 6.59 5.76 21.39
C ASN A 115 7.43 6.76 20.57
N GLU A 116 8.11 7.70 21.23
CA GLU A 116 9.11 8.60 20.64
C GLU A 116 10.45 7.91 20.39
#